data_AF-A0A9W9CM55-F1
#
_entry.id   AF-A0A9W9CM55-F1
#
_cell.length_a   1.000
_cell.length_b   1.000
_cell.length_c   1.000
_cell.angle_alpha   90.00
_cell.angle_beta   90.00
_cell.angle_gamma   90.00
#
_symmetry.space_group_name_H-M   'P 1'
#
loop_
_entity.id
_entity.type
_entity.pdbx_description
1 polymer ?
#
loop_
_entity_poly.entity_id
_entity_poly.type
_entity_poly.pdbx_seq_one_letter_code
_entity_poly.pdbx_strand_id
1 'polypeptide(L)'
;MQLFLLGYIIISICEIITTGGFPLNDSARKAFVAIHIAAIVATTWILMLNGVVGYQLLDDGTAVSIGLLLISSLIIFVGTGYIALDTGFSWTGFFDSTLNSPNQAYALYTLYQLAPLVFLVVFFLLEAFLVLRILGERKPMLYLLGAALLFAIGQIFQYVVSVHICTGTGRKINGGLFETLFTLLAVVMIWVFWSSITEDDWPMPAVAGSGAYN
;
A
#
# COMPACT_ATOMS: atom_id res chain seq x y z
N MET A 1 8.60 8.07 -2.86
CA MET A 1 8.63 6.70 -3.46
C MET A 1 9.46 5.67 -2.68
N GLN A 2 10.73 5.92 -2.37
CA GLN A 2 11.62 4.92 -1.73
C GLN A 2 11.08 4.37 -0.39
N LEU A 3 10.56 5.25 0.49
CA LEU A 3 9.97 4.85 1.76
C LEU A 3 8.74 3.93 1.58
N PHE A 4 7.95 4.15 0.53
CA PHE A 4 6.82 3.26 0.22
C PHE A 4 7.31 1.88 -0.20
N LEU A 5 8.33 1.79 -1.06
CA LEU A 5 8.89 0.50 -1.48
C LEU A 5 9.53 -0.25 -0.29
N LEU A 6 10.19 0.47 0.61
CA LEU A 6 10.72 -0.11 1.85
C LEU A 6 9.58 -0.62 2.76
N GLY A 7 8.49 0.13 2.89
CA GLY A 7 7.28 -0.34 3.57
C GLY A 7 6.70 -1.59 2.93
N TYR A 8 6.65 -1.64 1.59
CA TYR A 8 6.18 -2.81 0.85
C TYR A 8 7.07 -4.04 1.07
N ILE A 9 8.40 -3.89 1.15
CA ILE A 9 9.31 -4.99 1.53
C ILE A 9 8.95 -5.56 2.91
N ILE A 10 8.67 -4.68 3.89
CA ILE A 10 8.25 -5.11 5.23
C ILE A 10 6.92 -5.88 5.16
N ILE A 11 5.95 -5.39 4.39
CA ILE A 11 4.68 -6.09 4.14
C ILE A 11 4.94 -7.47 3.56
N SER A 12 5.72 -7.59 2.48
CA SER A 12 6.01 -8.87 1.84
C SER A 12 6.68 -9.88 2.78
N ILE A 13 7.62 -9.44 3.63
CA ILE A 13 8.23 -10.31 4.64
C ILE A 13 7.17 -10.82 5.63
N CYS A 14 6.30 -9.93 6.10
CA CYS A 14 5.23 -10.31 7.01
C CYS A 14 4.22 -11.24 6.33
N GLU A 15 3.89 -10.99 5.07
CA GLU A 15 2.96 -11.77 4.26
C GLU A 15 3.42 -13.22 4.05
N ILE A 16 4.72 -13.43 3.80
CA ILE A 16 5.32 -14.77 3.76
C ILE A 16 4.98 -15.54 5.04
N ILE A 17 5.08 -14.87 6.20
CA ILE A 17 4.89 -15.49 7.51
C ILE A 17 3.39 -15.68 7.83
N THR A 18 2.55 -14.69 7.55
CA THR A 18 1.11 -14.73 7.90
C THR A 18 0.28 -15.54 6.92
N THR A 19 0.62 -15.50 5.64
CA THR A 19 -0.17 -16.06 4.53
C THR A 19 0.49 -17.32 3.95
N GLY A 20 1.82 -17.45 4.04
CA GLY A 20 2.57 -18.57 3.44
C GLY A 20 2.41 -19.93 4.13
N GLY A 21 1.57 -20.05 5.15
CA GLY A 21 1.23 -21.34 5.77
C GLY A 21 2.31 -21.95 6.66
N PHE A 22 3.28 -21.14 7.14
CA PHE A 22 4.31 -21.61 8.05
C PHE A 22 3.70 -22.12 9.38
N PRO A 23 4.19 -23.26 9.91
CA PRO A 23 3.71 -23.81 11.18
C PRO A 23 4.29 -23.00 12.35
N LEU A 24 3.65 -21.86 12.65
CA LEU A 24 3.97 -20.99 13.79
C LEU A 24 3.10 -21.33 14.99
N ASN A 25 3.65 -21.17 16.19
CA ASN A 25 2.85 -21.17 17.41
C ASN A 25 1.86 -19.99 17.39
N ASP A 26 0.78 -20.10 18.17
CA ASP A 26 -0.33 -19.14 18.14
C ASP A 26 0.13 -17.71 18.50
N SER A 27 0.98 -17.58 19.51
CA SER A 27 1.51 -16.28 19.95
C SER A 27 2.35 -15.60 18.86
N ALA A 28 3.29 -16.30 18.22
CA ALA A 28 4.08 -15.71 17.13
C ALA A 28 3.20 -15.33 15.95
N ARG A 29 2.22 -16.17 15.59
CA ARG A 29 1.25 -15.88 14.53
C ARG A 29 0.50 -14.57 14.80
N LYS A 30 -0.04 -14.40 16.01
CA LYS A 30 -0.74 -13.17 16.42
C LYS A 30 0.17 -11.94 16.33
N ALA A 31 1.41 -12.04 16.80
CA ALA A 31 2.38 -10.95 16.72
C ALA A 31 2.69 -10.56 15.26
N PHE A 32 2.96 -11.53 14.39
CA PHE A 32 3.23 -11.27 12.98
C PHE A 32 2.01 -10.72 12.24
N VAL A 33 0.81 -11.20 12.54
CA VAL A 33 -0.45 -10.64 11.97
C VAL A 33 -0.61 -9.18 12.39
N ALA A 34 -0.35 -8.83 13.65
CA ALA A 34 -0.45 -7.45 14.12
C ALA A 34 0.58 -6.53 13.44
N ILE A 35 1.83 -6.98 13.30
CA ILE A 35 2.88 -6.24 12.57
C ILE A 35 2.50 -6.09 11.10
N HIS A 36 1.97 -7.14 10.48
CA HIS A 36 1.56 -7.12 9.08
C HIS A 36 0.45 -6.10 8.84
N ILE A 37 -0.61 -6.12 9.66
CA ILE A 37 -1.70 -5.15 9.60
C ILE A 37 -1.16 -3.73 9.76
N ALA A 38 -0.33 -3.48 10.79
CA ALA A 38 0.27 -2.17 11.02
C ALA A 38 1.13 -1.69 9.84
N ALA A 39 1.92 -2.59 9.24
CA ALA A 39 2.75 -2.28 8.07
C ALA A 39 1.91 -1.89 6.85
N ILE A 40 0.79 -2.57 6.60
CA ILE A 40 -0.13 -2.26 5.50
C ILE A 40 -0.71 -0.84 5.68
N VAL A 41 -1.22 -0.53 6.88
CA VAL A 41 -1.82 0.79 7.15
C VAL A 41 -0.79 1.91 7.07
N ALA A 42 0.40 1.71 7.64
CA ALA A 42 1.46 2.71 7.59
C ALA A 42 2.00 2.91 6.17
N THR A 43 2.14 1.85 5.37
CA THR A 43 2.66 1.96 3.99
C THR A 43 1.66 2.63 3.06
N THR A 44 0.36 2.35 3.20
CA THR A 44 -0.68 3.04 2.43
C THR A 44 -0.82 4.51 2.82
N TRP A 45 -0.62 4.84 4.11
CA TRP A 45 -0.48 6.23 4.57
C TRP A 45 0.73 6.93 3.92
N ILE A 46 1.89 6.27 3.90
CA ILE A 46 3.09 6.79 3.21
C ILE A 46 2.78 7.04 1.74
N LEU A 47 2.10 6.12 1.05
CA LEU A 47 1.74 6.31 -0.35
C LEU A 47 0.86 7.55 -0.55
N MET A 48 -0.19 7.71 0.26
CA MET A 48 -1.07 8.88 0.21
C MET A 48 -0.30 10.19 0.44
N LEU A 49 0.57 10.24 1.44
CA LEU A 49 1.38 11.43 1.69
C LEU A 49 2.39 11.72 0.57
N ASN A 50 2.95 10.70 -0.11
CA ASN A 50 3.77 10.94 -1.29
C ASN A 50 2.97 11.71 -2.36
N GLY A 51 1.69 11.38 -2.57
CA GLY A 51 0.83 12.10 -3.50
C GLY A 51 0.51 13.55 -3.08
N VAL A 52 0.57 13.87 -1.80
CA VAL A 52 0.46 15.26 -1.30
C VAL A 52 1.75 16.04 -1.54
N VAL A 53 2.91 15.43 -1.28
CA VAL A 53 4.23 16.06 -1.48
C VAL A 53 4.47 16.39 -2.97
N GLY A 54 3.90 15.61 -3.90
CA GLY A 54 3.96 15.89 -5.35
C GLY A 54 3.40 17.25 -5.78
N TYR A 55 2.58 17.90 -4.94
CA TYR A 55 2.07 19.26 -5.19
C TYR A 55 3.05 20.37 -4.80
N GLN A 56 4.25 20.02 -4.33
CA GLN A 56 5.28 20.96 -3.89
C GLN A 56 4.80 21.92 -2.78
N LEU A 57 3.77 21.53 -2.01
CA LEU A 57 3.33 22.27 -0.82
C LEU A 57 4.41 22.27 0.28
N LEU A 58 5.23 21.23 0.28
CA LEU A 58 6.47 21.12 1.03
C LEU A 58 7.55 20.70 0.05
N ASP A 59 8.71 21.34 0.12
CA ASP A 59 9.86 20.97 -0.70
C ASP A 59 10.20 19.48 -0.49
N ASP A 60 10.13 18.71 -1.57
CA ASP A 60 10.48 17.29 -1.55
C ASP A 60 11.96 17.11 -1.16
N GLY A 61 12.26 16.07 -0.38
CA GLY A 61 13.61 15.80 0.12
C GLY A 61 14.07 16.68 1.30
N THR A 62 13.26 17.64 1.77
CA THR A 62 13.59 18.38 3.00
C THR A 62 13.49 17.51 4.25
N ALA A 63 14.29 17.84 5.27
CA ALA A 63 14.23 17.16 6.57
C ALA A 63 12.82 17.21 7.20
N VAL A 64 12.06 18.27 6.91
CA VAL A 64 10.67 18.43 7.36
C VAL A 64 9.74 17.46 6.64
N SER A 65 9.83 17.36 5.31
CA SER A 65 9.00 16.42 4.52
C SER A 65 9.28 14.96 4.90
N ILE A 66 10.57 14.60 5.02
CA ILE A 66 11.01 13.27 5.46
C ILE A 66 10.55 12.99 6.89
N GLY A 67 10.73 13.97 7.79
CA GLY A 67 10.29 13.87 9.19
C GLY A 67 8.78 13.68 9.30
N LEU A 68 8.00 14.43 8.53
CA LEU A 68 6.54 14.31 8.49
C LEU A 68 6.13 12.91 8.03
N LEU A 69 6.70 12.40 6.93
CA LEU A 69 6.45 11.06 6.43
C LEU A 69 6.80 9.98 7.46
N LEU A 70 8.01 10.02 8.02
CA LEU A 70 8.50 9.00 8.96
C LEU A 70 7.75 9.02 10.29
N ILE A 71 7.60 10.20 10.91
CA ILE A 71 6.98 10.30 12.24
C ILE A 71 5.49 9.99 12.16
N SER A 72 4.76 10.51 11.16
CA SER A 72 3.33 10.24 11.03
C SER A 72 3.04 8.76 10.70
N SER A 73 3.85 8.15 9.83
CA SER A 73 3.71 6.73 9.52
C SER A 73 4.08 5.85 10.72
N LEU A 74 5.08 6.22 11.52
CA LEU A 74 5.42 5.53 12.76
C LEU A 74 4.28 5.60 13.79
N ILE A 75 3.64 6.76 13.95
CA ILE A 75 2.49 6.91 14.85
C ILE A 75 1.35 5.99 14.41
N ILE A 76 1.05 5.94 13.10
CA ILE A 76 0.01 5.06 12.55
C ILE A 76 0.37 3.58 12.70
N PHE A 77 1.63 3.23 12.46
CA PHE A 77 2.14 1.87 12.64
C PHE A 77 1.99 1.43 14.10
N VAL A 78 2.48 2.22 15.06
CA VAL A 78 2.42 1.90 16.49
C VAL A 78 0.98 1.86 16.98
N GLY A 79 0.15 2.83 16.60
CA GLY A 79 -1.26 2.89 17.00
C GLY A 79 -2.07 1.69 16.48
N THR A 80 -1.91 1.38 15.19
CA THR A 80 -2.59 0.22 14.58
C THR A 80 -2.06 -1.09 15.16
N GLY A 81 -0.74 -1.21 15.32
CA GLY A 81 -0.09 -2.39 15.88
C GLY A 81 -0.51 -2.64 17.33
N TYR A 82 -0.63 -1.59 18.14
CA TYR A 82 -1.14 -1.69 19.51
C TYR A 82 -2.55 -2.26 19.54
N ILE A 83 -3.47 -1.71 18.73
CA ILE A 83 -4.87 -2.20 18.67
C ILE A 83 -4.92 -3.65 18.20
N ALA A 84 -4.14 -4.01 17.19
CA ALA A 84 -4.08 -5.38 16.67
C ALA A 84 -3.48 -6.37 17.69
N LEU A 85 -2.42 -5.99 18.40
CA LEU A 85 -1.79 -6.80 19.45
C LEU A 85 -2.73 -7.00 20.63
N ASP A 86 -3.35 -5.92 21.13
CA ASP A 86 -4.26 -6.01 22.27
C ASP A 86 -5.51 -6.82 21.94
N THR A 87 -6.02 -6.72 20.70
CA THR A 87 -7.11 -7.59 20.22
C THR A 87 -6.67 -9.06 20.16
N GLY A 88 -5.45 -9.35 19.69
CA GLY A 88 -4.98 -10.73 19.53
C GLY A 88 -4.55 -11.42 20.82
N PHE A 89 -3.97 -10.67 21.76
CA PHE A 89 -3.42 -11.19 23.02
C PHE A 89 -4.27 -10.90 24.25
N SER A 90 -5.27 -10.03 24.15
CA SER A 90 -6.15 -9.68 25.28
C SER A 90 -5.38 -9.16 26.49
N TRP A 91 -4.39 -8.29 26.28
CA TRP A 91 -3.53 -7.80 27.38
C TRP A 91 -4.30 -6.88 28.33
N THR A 92 -5.09 -5.96 27.78
CA THR A 92 -5.91 -5.03 28.58
C THR A 92 -7.34 -5.51 28.79
N GLY A 93 -7.79 -6.48 27.97
CA GLY A 93 -9.17 -6.96 27.92
C GLY A 93 -10.15 -5.99 27.24
N PHE A 94 -9.70 -4.83 26.77
CA PHE A 94 -10.57 -3.80 26.19
C PHE A 94 -11.30 -4.29 24.92
N PHE A 95 -10.61 -5.04 24.07
CA PHE A 95 -11.16 -5.56 22.80
C PHE A 95 -11.75 -6.98 22.90
N ASP A 96 -11.79 -7.60 24.07
CA ASP A 96 -12.21 -9.02 24.22
C ASP A 96 -13.68 -9.24 23.84
N SER A 97 -14.51 -8.22 23.99
CA SER A 97 -15.90 -8.24 23.51
C SER A 97 -16.00 -8.53 22.01
N THR A 98 -14.96 -8.23 21.23
CA THR A 98 -14.91 -8.43 19.78
C THR A 98 -14.48 -9.84 19.36
N LEU A 99 -13.97 -10.66 20.29
CA LEU A 99 -13.50 -12.03 20.03
C LEU A 99 -14.61 -13.08 20.13
N ASN A 100 -15.77 -12.69 20.66
CA ASN A 100 -16.93 -13.56 20.76
C ASN A 100 -17.82 -13.37 19.53
N SER A 101 -18.53 -14.44 19.13
CA SER A 101 -19.54 -14.37 18.07
C SER A 101 -20.46 -13.16 18.30
N PRO A 102 -20.64 -12.27 17.31
CA PRO A 102 -20.36 -12.43 15.87
C PRO A 102 -18.97 -11.98 15.37
N ASN A 103 -17.95 -11.85 16.23
CA ASN A 103 -16.56 -11.45 15.90
C ASN A 103 -16.44 -10.04 15.29
N GLN A 104 -17.08 -9.05 15.93
CA GLN A 104 -17.22 -7.69 15.40
C GLN A 104 -16.12 -6.73 15.91
N ALA A 105 -14.91 -6.89 15.39
CA ALA A 105 -13.79 -5.98 15.67
C ALA A 105 -13.82 -4.73 14.76
N TYR A 106 -14.76 -3.81 15.00
CA TYR A 106 -14.93 -2.61 14.16
C TYR A 106 -13.68 -1.74 14.08
N ALA A 107 -12.95 -1.57 15.20
CA ALA A 107 -11.72 -0.78 15.21
C ALA A 107 -10.66 -1.36 14.24
N LEU A 108 -10.44 -2.68 14.31
CA LEU A 108 -9.48 -3.35 13.44
C LEU A 108 -9.97 -3.36 11.98
N TYR A 109 -11.25 -3.57 11.75
CA TYR A 109 -11.85 -3.47 10.41
C TYR A 109 -11.65 -2.06 9.79
N THR A 110 -11.94 -1.01 10.54
CA THR A 110 -11.77 0.37 10.06
C THR A 110 -10.31 0.68 9.77
N LEU A 111 -9.40 0.31 10.67
CA LEU A 111 -7.97 0.58 10.50
C LEU A 111 -7.35 -0.23 9.38
N TYR A 112 -7.64 -1.52 9.28
CA TYR A 112 -7.03 -2.40 8.29
C TYR A 112 -7.67 -2.27 6.90
N GLN A 113 -8.98 -2.05 6.82
CA GLN A 113 -9.70 -2.08 5.55
C GLN A 113 -10.10 -0.69 5.04
N LEU A 114 -10.82 0.07 5.88
CA LEU A 114 -11.40 1.35 5.42
C LEU A 114 -10.36 2.45 5.29
N ALA A 115 -9.46 2.60 6.26
CA ALA A 115 -8.44 3.64 6.25
C ALA A 115 -7.47 3.48 5.04
N PRO A 116 -6.86 2.30 4.80
CA PRO A 116 -6.06 2.06 3.60
C PRO A 116 -6.82 2.31 2.31
N LEU A 117 -8.09 1.90 2.22
CA LEU A 117 -8.91 2.18 1.04
C LEU A 117 -9.08 3.69 0.81
N VAL A 118 -9.35 4.46 1.87
CA VAL A 118 -9.44 5.92 1.78
C VAL A 118 -8.09 6.52 1.36
N PHE A 119 -6.98 6.07 1.94
CA PHE A 119 -5.63 6.55 1.58
C PHE A 119 -5.32 6.30 0.10
N LEU A 120 -5.65 5.11 -0.41
CA LEU A 120 -5.47 4.77 -1.82
C LEU A 120 -6.36 5.61 -2.75
N VAL A 121 -7.61 5.86 -2.37
CA VAL A 121 -8.52 6.72 -3.16
C VAL A 121 -8.02 8.16 -3.18
N VAL A 122 -7.62 8.70 -2.03
CA VAL A 122 -7.05 10.06 -1.93
C VAL A 122 -5.79 10.17 -2.78
N PHE A 123 -4.87 9.22 -2.67
CA PHE A 123 -3.68 9.13 -3.51
C PHE A 123 -4.04 9.15 -5.00
N PHE A 124 -4.96 8.27 -5.43
CA PHE A 124 -5.38 8.16 -6.81
C PHE A 124 -5.97 9.49 -7.34
N LEU A 125 -6.83 10.15 -6.56
CA LEU A 125 -7.45 11.41 -6.97
C LEU A 125 -6.42 12.55 -7.06
N LEU A 126 -5.49 12.62 -6.12
CA LEU A 126 -4.41 13.60 -6.12
C LEU A 126 -3.50 13.42 -7.34
N GLU A 127 -3.05 12.19 -7.61
CA GLU A 127 -2.17 11.91 -8.74
C GLU A 127 -2.88 12.05 -10.08
N ALA A 128 -4.15 11.63 -10.18
CA ALA A 128 -4.95 11.83 -11.38
C ALA A 128 -5.13 13.32 -11.69
N PHE A 129 -5.38 14.15 -10.67
CA PHE A 129 -5.44 15.60 -10.87
C PHE A 129 -4.10 16.16 -11.31
N LEU A 130 -3.00 15.78 -10.65
CA LEU A 130 -1.65 16.23 -11.00
C LEU A 130 -1.34 15.92 -12.47
N VAL A 131 -1.56 14.67 -12.90
CA VAL A 131 -1.25 14.26 -14.27
C VAL A 131 -2.16 14.92 -15.30
N LEU A 132 -3.47 14.95 -15.07
CA LEU A 132 -4.42 15.46 -16.06
C LEU A 132 -4.48 16.98 -16.14
N ARG A 133 -4.28 17.67 -15.01
CA ARG A 133 -4.42 19.13 -14.93
C ARG A 133 -3.10 19.88 -14.91
N ILE A 134 -2.08 19.34 -14.26
CA ILE A 134 -0.79 20.02 -14.12
C ILE A 134 0.14 19.61 -15.28
N LEU A 135 0.35 18.31 -15.48
CA LEU A 135 1.26 17.81 -16.54
C LEU A 135 0.60 17.80 -17.92
N GLY A 136 -0.71 17.52 -17.99
CA GLY A 136 -1.44 17.43 -19.25
C GLY A 136 -1.13 16.16 -20.07
N GLU A 137 -0.45 15.17 -19.47
CA GLU A 137 -0.08 13.92 -20.13
C GLU A 137 -1.07 12.79 -19.86
N ARG A 138 -1.39 11.99 -20.87
CA ARG A 138 -2.33 10.87 -20.73
C ARG A 138 -1.66 9.53 -20.47
N LYS A 139 -0.37 9.39 -20.80
CA LYS A 139 0.37 8.13 -20.66
C LYS A 139 0.54 7.73 -19.18
N PRO A 140 0.95 8.62 -18.25
CA PRO A 140 1.02 8.26 -16.83
C PRO A 140 -0.34 7.86 -16.24
N MET A 141 -1.44 8.48 -16.70
CA MET A 141 -2.79 8.14 -16.25
C MET A 141 -3.15 6.66 -16.53
N LEU A 142 -2.67 6.09 -17.64
CA LEU A 142 -2.89 4.67 -17.94
C LEU A 142 -2.19 3.75 -16.93
N TYR A 143 -0.99 4.14 -16.47
CA TYR A 143 -0.26 3.39 -15.45
C TYR A 143 -0.96 3.45 -14.08
N LEU A 144 -1.44 4.64 -13.69
CA LEU A 144 -2.20 4.83 -12.46
C LEU A 144 -3.54 4.05 -12.47
N LEU A 145 -4.27 4.08 -13.58
CA LEU A 145 -5.48 3.25 -13.75
C LEU A 145 -5.17 1.76 -13.74
N GLY A 146 -4.08 1.34 -14.39
CA GLY A 146 -3.60 -0.04 -14.38
C GLY A 146 -3.33 -0.52 -12.95
N ALA A 147 -2.65 0.28 -12.13
CA ALA A 147 -2.41 -0.03 -10.73
C ALA A 147 -3.71 -0.19 -9.93
N ALA A 148 -4.65 0.74 -10.07
CA ALA A 148 -5.94 0.69 -9.38
C ALA A 148 -6.77 -0.54 -9.80
N LEU A 149 -6.79 -0.87 -11.09
CA LEU A 149 -7.49 -2.04 -11.61
C LEU A 149 -6.88 -3.35 -11.11
N LEU A 150 -5.55 -3.48 -11.15
CA LEU A 150 -4.83 -4.66 -10.64
C LEU A 150 -5.10 -4.85 -9.15
N PHE A 151 -5.00 -3.79 -8.35
CA PHE A 151 -5.32 -3.87 -6.93
C PHE A 151 -6.78 -4.31 -6.70
N ALA A 152 -7.74 -3.73 -7.41
CA ALA A 152 -9.15 -4.10 -7.31
C ALA A 152 -9.40 -5.57 -7.67
N ILE A 153 -8.74 -6.09 -8.71
CA ILE A 153 -8.78 -7.51 -9.07
C ILE A 153 -8.26 -8.38 -7.92
N GLY A 154 -7.14 -8.00 -7.30
CA GLY A 154 -6.62 -8.69 -6.11
C GLY A 154 -7.63 -8.75 -4.96
N GLN A 155 -8.30 -7.64 -4.67
CA GLN A 155 -9.34 -7.60 -3.64
C GLN A 155 -10.56 -8.49 -3.97
N ILE A 156 -10.96 -8.56 -5.25
CA ILE A 156 -12.02 -9.48 -5.70
C ILE A 156 -11.60 -10.93 -5.47
N PHE A 157 -10.35 -11.29 -5.79
CA PHE A 157 -9.84 -12.64 -5.52
C PHE A 157 -9.91 -13.00 -4.05
N GLN A 158 -9.53 -12.07 -3.17
CA GLN A 158 -9.52 -12.30 -1.73
C GLN A 158 -10.92 -12.41 -1.12
N TYR A 159 -11.81 -11.47 -1.44
CA TYR A 159 -13.10 -11.35 -0.74
C TYR A 159 -14.24 -12.13 -1.39
N VAL A 160 -14.21 -12.33 -2.71
CA VAL A 160 -15.32 -12.96 -3.45
C VAL A 160 -14.95 -14.35 -3.94
N VAL A 161 -13.79 -14.47 -4.60
CA VAL A 161 -13.42 -15.71 -5.31
C VAL A 161 -12.78 -16.74 -4.38
N SER A 162 -12.19 -16.32 -3.27
CA SER A 162 -11.38 -17.15 -2.36
C SER A 162 -12.06 -18.45 -1.92
N VAL A 163 -13.36 -18.42 -1.58
CA VAL A 163 -14.12 -19.61 -1.15
C VAL A 163 -14.20 -20.66 -2.27
N HIS A 164 -14.39 -20.20 -3.51
CA HIS A 164 -14.48 -21.07 -4.69
C HIS A 164 -13.12 -21.73 -4.99
N ILE A 165 -12.03 -20.96 -4.91
CA ILE A 165 -10.66 -21.48 -5.08
C ILE A 165 -10.30 -22.48 -3.97
N CYS A 166 -10.59 -22.12 -2.72
CA CYS A 166 -10.31 -22.96 -1.57
C CYS A 166 -11.05 -24.31 -1.65
N THR A 167 -12.32 -24.28 -2.04
CA THR A 167 -13.13 -25.50 -2.18
C THR A 167 -12.69 -26.32 -3.39
N GLY A 168 -12.47 -25.67 -4.54
CA GLY A 168 -12.08 -26.33 -5.79
C GLY A 168 -10.69 -26.97 -5.77
N THR A 169 -9.76 -26.48 -4.93
CA THR A 169 -8.40 -27.02 -4.82
C THR A 169 -8.20 -27.98 -3.65
N GLY A 170 -9.27 -28.35 -2.94
CA GLY A 170 -9.17 -29.21 -1.76
C GLY A 170 -8.42 -28.55 -0.61
N ARG A 171 -8.63 -27.24 -0.39
CA ARG A 171 -8.04 -26.40 0.68
C ARG A 171 -6.52 -26.25 0.60
N LYS A 172 -5.92 -26.44 -0.59
CA LYS A 172 -4.48 -26.28 -0.80
C LYS A 172 -4.07 -24.83 -1.06
N ILE A 173 -4.91 -24.09 -1.78
CA ILE A 173 -4.71 -22.66 -2.08
C ILE A 173 -6.00 -21.89 -1.83
N ASN A 174 -5.88 -20.59 -1.56
CA ASN A 174 -7.01 -19.68 -1.39
C ASN A 174 -6.79 -18.41 -2.24
N GLY A 175 -7.72 -17.45 -2.14
CA GLY A 175 -7.62 -16.18 -2.86
C GLY A 175 -6.38 -15.34 -2.52
N GLY A 176 -5.75 -15.59 -1.36
CA GLY A 176 -4.58 -14.84 -0.91
C GLY A 176 -3.41 -14.92 -1.86
N LEU A 177 -3.18 -16.08 -2.49
CA LEU A 177 -2.12 -16.23 -3.51
C LEU A 177 -2.27 -15.23 -4.67
N PHE A 178 -3.51 -15.06 -5.15
CA PHE A 178 -3.80 -14.16 -6.26
C PHE A 178 -3.83 -12.71 -5.80
N GLU A 179 -4.37 -12.44 -4.61
CA GLU A 179 -4.33 -11.11 -4.01
C GLU A 179 -2.88 -10.61 -3.88
N THR A 180 -1.97 -11.40 -3.31
CA THR A 180 -0.53 -11.07 -3.25
C THR A 180 0.05 -10.77 -4.64
N LEU A 181 -0.22 -11.61 -5.64
CA LEU A 181 0.29 -11.41 -7.01
C LEU A 181 -0.23 -10.11 -7.63
N PHE A 182 -1.53 -9.86 -7.57
CA PHE A 182 -2.14 -8.68 -8.16
C PHE A 182 -1.77 -7.40 -7.41
N THR A 183 -1.59 -7.47 -6.08
CA THR A 183 -1.05 -6.38 -5.27
C THR A 183 0.40 -6.07 -5.65
N LEU A 184 1.25 -7.07 -5.88
CA LEU A 184 2.61 -6.86 -6.41
C LEU A 184 2.58 -6.15 -7.77
N LEU A 185 1.75 -6.63 -8.70
CA LEU A 185 1.63 -6.00 -10.02
C LEU A 185 1.12 -4.55 -9.90
N ALA A 186 0.19 -4.27 -8.98
CA ALA A 186 -0.26 -2.92 -8.70
C ALA A 186 0.87 -2.02 -8.19
N VAL A 187 1.69 -2.51 -7.25
CA VAL A 187 2.87 -1.81 -6.73
C VAL A 187 3.89 -1.51 -7.84
N VAL A 188 4.14 -2.47 -8.73
CA VAL A 188 5.00 -2.27 -9.90
C VAL A 188 4.42 -1.17 -10.80
N MET A 189 3.11 -1.17 -11.06
CA MET A 189 2.48 -0.12 -11.86
C MET A 189 2.51 1.26 -11.19
N ILE A 190 2.43 1.34 -9.86
CA ILE A 190 2.67 2.59 -9.11
C ILE A 190 4.11 3.06 -9.28
N TRP A 191 5.09 2.16 -9.25
CA TRP A 191 6.48 2.53 -9.49
C TRP A 191 6.71 3.00 -10.94
N VAL A 192 6.15 2.32 -11.94
CA VAL A 192 6.19 2.74 -13.36
C VAL A 192 5.53 4.10 -13.53
N PHE A 193 4.36 4.31 -12.90
CA PHE A 193 3.68 5.60 -12.86
C PHE A 193 4.60 6.69 -12.33
N TRP A 194 5.19 6.48 -11.15
CA TRP A 194 6.09 7.42 -10.51
C TRP A 194 7.31 7.74 -11.38
N SER A 195 8.01 6.72 -11.89
CA SER A 195 9.15 6.89 -12.78
C SER A 195 8.78 7.71 -14.03
N SER A 196 7.59 7.47 -14.60
CA SER A 196 7.13 8.20 -15.80
C SER A 196 6.85 9.70 -15.59
N ILE A 197 6.69 10.16 -14.34
CA ILE A 197 6.47 11.58 -14.01
C ILE A 197 7.71 12.24 -13.38
N THR A 198 8.73 11.48 -12.97
CA THR A 198 9.92 12.00 -12.28
C THR A 198 11.24 11.79 -13.02
N GLU A 199 11.35 10.80 -13.92
CA GLU A 199 12.55 10.56 -14.71
C GLU A 199 12.33 11.08 -16.14
N ASP A 200 13.22 11.96 -16.60
CA ASP A 200 13.09 12.76 -17.83
C ASP A 200 12.96 11.90 -19.10
N ASP A 201 11.73 11.65 -19.54
CA ASP A 201 11.37 11.42 -20.96
C ASP A 201 11.07 12.76 -21.66
N TRP A 202 11.54 13.89 -21.10
CA TRP A 202 11.49 15.17 -21.79
C TRP A 202 12.45 15.13 -22.98
N PRO A 203 11.99 15.45 -24.21
CA PRO A 203 12.89 15.62 -25.32
C PRO A 203 13.86 16.73 -24.96
N MET A 204 15.07 16.34 -24.58
CA MET A 204 16.19 17.26 -24.46
C MET A 204 16.23 18.04 -25.78
N PRO A 205 16.24 19.38 -25.75
CA PRO A 205 16.34 20.15 -26.97
C PRO A 205 17.52 19.56 -27.74
N ALA A 206 17.24 18.98 -28.92
CA ALA A 206 18.29 18.61 -29.84
C ALA A 206 19.17 19.85 -29.94
N VAL A 207 20.46 19.71 -29.66
CA VAL A 207 21.42 20.81 -29.81
C VAL A 207 21.45 21.15 -31.30
N ALA A 208 20.47 21.95 -31.72
CA ALA A 208 20.35 22.54 -33.03
C ALA A 208 21.23 23.79 -32.97
N GLY A 209 22.53 23.61 -33.23
CA GLY A 209 23.42 24.76 -33.35
C GLY A 209 24.89 24.49 -33.05
N SER A 210 25.58 23.85 -33.99
CA SER A 210 26.86 24.40 -34.44
C SER A 210 27.03 24.07 -35.92
N GLY A 211 26.23 24.76 -36.74
CA GLY A 211 26.64 25.01 -38.11
C GLY A 211 27.93 25.84 -38.11
N ALA A 212 28.81 25.51 -39.05
CA ALA A 212 29.85 26.32 -39.68
C ALA A 212 30.29 27.61 -38.97
N TYR A 213 31.59 27.73 -38.63
CA TYR A 213 32.50 28.75 -39.16
C TYR A 213 33.97 28.41 -38.80
N ASN A 214 34.82 28.46 -39.84
CA ASN A 214 36.28 28.27 -39.95
C ASN A 214 36.73 26.88 -40.41
#